data_AF-A0A7S0VA97-F1
#
_entry.id   AF-A0A7S0VA97-F1
#
_cell.length_a   1.000
_cell.length_b   1.000
_cell.length_c   1.000
_cell.angle_alpha   90.00
_cell.angle_beta   90.00
_cell.angle_gamma   90.00
#
_symmetry.space_group_name_H-M   'P 1'
#
loop_
_entity.id
_entity.type
_entity.pdbx_description
1 polymer ?
#
loop_
_entity_poly.entity_id
_entity_poly.type
_entity_poly.pdbx_seq_one_letter_code
_entity_poly.pdbx_strand_id
1 'polypeptide(L)'
;MTLREPLRSVLLDVQAAKEVVKSREAALFQLVDSREASGRLIRELEQAHAAAQEPARSGPKTALDLFRETFAEDPAERIQALQLRVQAAEVAVSDARRHLGEVTEGTSAEMVRFQRAAAGDVRALVQEH
;
A
#
# COMPACT_ATOMS: atom_id res chain seq x y z
N MET A 1 27.97 21.89 -34.83
CA MET A 1 27.23 22.05 -33.57
C MET A 1 27.55 20.87 -32.67
N THR A 2 27.95 21.11 -31.41
CA THR A 2 28.36 20.03 -30.50
C THR A 2 27.13 19.32 -29.92
N LEU A 3 27.00 18.01 -30.16
CA LEU A 3 25.97 17.09 -29.66
C LEU A 3 25.81 17.00 -28.12
N ARG A 4 26.53 17.84 -27.36
CA ARG A 4 26.69 17.76 -25.90
C ARG A 4 25.46 18.21 -25.13
N GLU A 5 24.76 19.22 -25.61
CA GLU A 5 23.54 19.77 -24.97
C GLU A 5 22.31 18.86 -25.13
N PRO A 6 22.00 18.34 -26.34
CA PRO A 6 20.89 17.41 -26.53
C PRO A 6 21.04 16.12 -25.71
N LEU A 7 22.25 15.55 -25.66
CA LEU A 7 22.54 14.37 -24.85
C LEU A 7 22.35 14.62 -23.35
N ARG A 8 22.73 15.82 -22.86
CA ARG A 8 22.52 16.19 -21.46
C ARG A 8 21.03 16.33 -21.12
N SER A 9 20.23 16.91 -22.01
CA SER A 9 18.78 17.03 -21.82
C SER A 9 18.11 15.65 -21.72
N VAL A 10 18.42 14.76 -22.67
CA VAL A 10 17.87 13.40 -22.67
C VAL A 10 18.26 12.62 -21.41
N LEU A 11 19.49 12.75 -20.92
CA LEU A 11 19.91 12.10 -19.68
C LEU A 11 19.14 12.62 -18.46
N LEU A 12 18.86 13.93 -18.39
CA LEU A 12 18.06 14.51 -17.31
C LEU A 12 16.60 14.01 -17.37
N ASP A 13 16.02 13.91 -18.56
CA ASP A 13 14.67 13.38 -18.75
C ASP A 13 14.56 11.89 -18.38
N VAL A 14 15.54 11.08 -18.76
CA VAL A 14 15.62 9.66 -18.35
C VAL A 14 15.74 9.53 -16.83
N GLN A 15 16.53 10.39 -16.20
CA GLN A 15 16.67 10.39 -14.74
C GLN A 15 15.37 10.81 -14.05
N ALA A 16 14.67 11.81 -14.57
CA ALA A 16 13.35 12.21 -14.07
C ALA A 16 12.32 11.08 -14.24
N ALA A 17 12.26 10.43 -15.40
CA ALA A 17 11.39 9.27 -15.64
C ALA A 17 11.65 8.13 -14.64
N LYS A 18 12.93 7.86 -14.33
CA LYS A 18 13.31 6.86 -13.33
C LYS A 18 12.77 7.18 -11.94
N GLU A 19 12.88 8.43 -11.49
CA GLU A 19 12.37 8.83 -10.17
C GLU A 19 10.84 8.76 -10.09
N VAL A 20 10.16 9.12 -11.18
CA VAL A 20 8.70 8.99 -11.29
C VAL A 20 8.26 7.52 -11.22
N VAL A 21 8.94 6.62 -11.94
CA VAL A 21 8.66 5.17 -11.88
C VAL A 21 8.91 4.60 -10.49
N LYS A 22 10.00 5.00 -9.82
CA LYS A 22 10.28 4.59 -8.44
C LYS A 22 9.19 5.04 -7.47
N SER A 23 8.68 6.27 -7.63
CA SER A 23 7.59 6.78 -6.80
C SER A 23 6.33 5.91 -6.96
N ARG A 24 5.99 5.54 -8.21
CA ARG A 24 4.88 4.62 -8.49
C ARG A 24 5.10 3.24 -7.89
N GLU A 25 6.31 2.72 -7.97
CA GLU A 25 6.69 1.43 -7.39
C GLU A 25 6.56 1.44 -5.86
N ALA A 26 7.04 2.51 -5.20
CA ALA A 26 6.88 2.68 -3.75
C ALA A 26 5.40 2.73 -3.34
N ALA A 27 4.55 3.44 -4.08
CA ALA A 27 3.12 3.48 -3.83
C ALA A 27 2.44 2.12 -4.03
N LEU A 28 2.90 1.30 -4.98
CA LEU A 28 2.43 -0.09 -5.14
C LEU A 28 2.78 -0.94 -3.92
N PHE A 29 4.02 -0.88 -3.45
CA PHE A 29 4.43 -1.62 -2.26
C PHE A 29 3.64 -1.20 -1.03
N GLN A 30 3.41 0.10 -0.83
CA GLN A 30 2.58 0.60 0.26
C GLN A 30 1.14 0.05 0.21
N LEU A 31 0.54 -0.08 -0.99
CA LEU A 31 -0.78 -0.69 -1.12
C LEU A 31 -0.78 -2.18 -0.78
N VAL A 32 0.26 -2.91 -1.17
CA VAL A 32 0.42 -4.33 -0.83
C VAL A 32 0.54 -4.50 0.68
N ASP A 33 1.44 -3.75 1.32
CA ASP A 33 1.68 -3.82 2.76
C ASP A 33 0.40 -3.49 3.57
N SER A 34 -0.33 -2.46 3.16
CA SER A 34 -1.61 -2.09 3.78
C SER A 34 -2.65 -3.20 3.64
N ARG A 35 -2.73 -3.85 2.47
CA ARG A 35 -3.66 -4.98 2.26
C ARG A 35 -3.29 -6.19 3.10
N GLU A 36 -2.01 -6.51 3.20
CA GLU A 36 -1.56 -7.60 4.04
C GLU A 36 -1.84 -7.34 5.53
N ALA A 37 -1.60 -6.11 6.00
CA ALA A 37 -1.91 -5.71 7.36
C ALA A 37 -3.41 -5.82 7.66
N SER A 38 -4.26 -5.32 6.76
CA SER A 38 -5.72 -5.47 6.85
C SER A 38 -6.13 -6.96 6.89
N GLY A 39 -5.59 -7.78 5.99
CA GLY A 39 -5.88 -9.21 5.95
C GLY A 39 -5.41 -9.98 7.20
N ARG A 40 -4.30 -9.58 7.82
CA ARG A 40 -3.88 -10.14 9.14
C ARG A 40 -4.89 -9.79 10.22
N LEU A 41 -5.33 -8.54 10.30
CA LEU A 41 -6.30 -8.09 11.30
C LEU A 41 -7.67 -8.75 11.15
N ILE A 42 -8.13 -8.95 9.91
CA ILE A 42 -9.40 -9.66 9.64
C ILE A 42 -9.32 -11.11 10.17
N ARG A 43 -8.22 -11.82 9.89
CA ARG A 43 -8.03 -13.19 10.41
C ARG A 43 -7.94 -13.22 11.94
N GLU A 44 -7.28 -12.24 12.55
CA GLU A 44 -7.25 -12.11 14.02
C GLU A 44 -8.65 -11.88 14.60
N LEU A 45 -9.47 -11.07 13.93
CA LEU A 45 -10.86 -10.82 14.33
C LEU A 45 -11.74 -12.07 14.17
N GLU A 46 -11.60 -12.80 13.06
CA GLU A 46 -12.29 -14.09 12.83
C GLU A 46 -11.92 -15.11 13.91
N GLN A 47 -10.65 -15.22 14.26
CA GLN A 47 -10.17 -16.09 15.34
C GLN A 47 -10.73 -15.67 16.71
N ALA A 48 -10.78 -14.37 16.99
CA ALA A 48 -11.36 -13.86 18.23
C ALA A 48 -12.87 -14.17 18.33
N HIS A 49 -13.61 -14.01 17.23
CA HIS A 49 -15.02 -14.40 17.17
C HIS A 49 -15.22 -15.91 17.35
N ALA A 50 -14.40 -16.74 16.72
CA ALA A 50 -14.46 -18.19 16.88
C ALA A 50 -14.19 -18.61 18.33
N ALA A 51 -13.17 -18.03 18.96
CA ALA A 51 -12.84 -18.31 20.36
C ALA A 51 -13.94 -17.86 21.34
N ALA A 52 -14.62 -16.74 21.06
CA ALA A 52 -15.75 -16.28 21.87
C ALA A 52 -17.01 -17.16 21.75
N GLN A 53 -17.11 -17.95 20.68
CA GLN A 53 -18.21 -18.90 20.46
C GLN A 53 -17.87 -20.31 20.96
N GLU A 54 -16.64 -20.57 21.46
CA GLU A 54 -16.32 -21.87 22.04
C GLU A 54 -17.15 -22.07 23.33
N PRO A 55 -17.94 -23.16 23.42
CA PRO A 55 -18.71 -23.44 24.60
C PRO A 55 -17.76 -23.69 25.78
N ALA A 56 -18.06 -23.07 26.93
CA ALA A 56 -17.33 -23.31 28.16
C ALA A 56 -17.25 -24.82 28.43
N ARG A 57 -16.04 -25.35 28.62
CA ARG A 57 -15.83 -26.78 28.93
C ARG A 57 -16.71 -27.15 30.13
N SER A 58 -17.61 -28.12 29.96
CA SER A 58 -18.60 -28.51 30.97
C SER A 58 -18.03 -29.38 32.11
N GLY A 59 -16.74 -29.23 32.41
CA GLY A 59 -16.04 -30.00 33.45
C GLY A 59 -15.74 -29.15 34.69
N PRO A 60 -15.30 -29.77 35.79
CA PRO A 60 -14.83 -29.03 36.96
C PRO A 60 -13.66 -28.12 36.57
N LYS A 61 -13.80 -26.82 36.80
CA LYS A 61 -12.75 -25.83 36.57
C LYS A 61 -11.65 -25.99 37.62
N THR A 62 -10.40 -25.92 37.19
CA THR A 62 -9.25 -25.85 38.11
C THR A 62 -9.13 -24.43 38.71
N ALA A 63 -8.42 -24.28 39.82
CA ALA A 63 -8.10 -22.96 40.37
C ALA A 63 -7.37 -22.06 39.36
N LEU A 64 -6.62 -22.67 38.43
CA LEU A 64 -5.90 -21.98 37.38
C LEU A 64 -6.84 -21.50 36.25
N ASP A 65 -7.93 -22.23 35.97
CA ASP A 65 -8.97 -21.80 35.03
C ASP A 65 -9.76 -20.60 35.58
N LEU A 66 -10.10 -20.64 36.87
CA LEU A 66 -10.77 -19.51 37.54
C LEU A 66 -9.88 -18.27 37.60
N PHE A 67 -8.59 -18.45 37.88
CA PHE A 67 -7.61 -17.35 37.81
C PHE A 67 -7.55 -16.77 36.40
N ARG A 68 -7.45 -17.61 35.36
CA ARG A 68 -7.47 -17.14 33.96
C ARG A 68 -8.74 -16.37 33.62
N GLU A 69 -9.91 -16.82 34.06
CA GLU A 69 -11.18 -16.10 33.81
C GLU A 69 -11.25 -14.76 34.54
N THR A 70 -10.64 -14.65 35.72
CA THR A 70 -10.64 -13.40 36.50
C THR A 70 -9.75 -12.32 35.89
N PHE A 71 -8.71 -12.72 35.15
CA PHE A 71 -7.74 -11.82 34.51
C PHE A 71 -7.81 -11.83 32.98
N ALA A 72 -8.74 -12.58 32.38
CA ALA A 72 -8.96 -12.57 30.95
C ALA A 72 -9.57 -11.22 30.56
N GLU A 73 -9.00 -10.60 29.53
CA GLU A 73 -9.61 -9.45 28.86
C GLU A 73 -11.00 -9.86 28.35
N ASP A 74 -12.01 -8.99 28.52
CA ASP A 74 -13.37 -9.30 28.07
C ASP A 74 -13.33 -9.60 26.56
N PRO A 75 -13.75 -10.81 26.14
CA PRO A 75 -13.80 -11.17 24.73
C PRO A 75 -14.54 -10.15 23.86
N ALA A 76 -15.57 -9.49 24.41
CA ALA A 76 -16.31 -8.45 23.71
C ALA A 76 -15.46 -7.19 23.48
N GLU A 77 -14.73 -6.73 24.50
CA GLU A 77 -13.84 -5.56 24.38
C GLU A 77 -12.70 -5.83 23.40
N ARG A 78 -12.10 -7.04 23.44
CA ARG A 78 -11.06 -7.45 22.49
C ARG A 78 -11.57 -7.49 21.05
N ILE A 79 -12.76 -8.06 20.83
CA ILE A 79 -13.40 -8.08 19.51
C ILE A 79 -13.67 -6.66 19.02
N GLN A 80 -14.20 -5.79 19.88
CA GLN A 80 -14.47 -4.39 19.53
C GLN A 80 -13.18 -3.63 19.17
N ALA A 81 -12.11 -3.82 19.94
CA ALA A 81 -10.80 -3.22 19.64
C ALA A 81 -10.25 -3.70 18.29
N LEU A 82 -10.37 -5.01 18.00
CA LEU A 82 -9.99 -5.58 16.71
C LEU A 82 -10.83 -5.02 15.55
N GLN A 83 -12.14 -4.87 15.73
CA GLN A 83 -13.02 -4.25 14.74
C GLN A 83 -12.60 -2.81 14.39
N LEU A 84 -12.28 -2.00 15.40
CA LEU A 84 -11.79 -0.64 15.18
C LEU A 84 -10.46 -0.62 14.42
N ARG A 85 -9.55 -1.56 14.73
CA ARG A 85 -8.28 -1.71 14.00
C ARG A 85 -8.49 -2.16 12.57
N VAL A 86 -9.44 -3.07 12.30
CA VAL A 86 -9.81 -3.48 10.94
C VAL A 86 -10.34 -2.29 10.15
N GLN A 87 -11.27 -1.51 10.71
CA GLN A 87 -11.78 -0.30 10.07
C GLN A 87 -10.68 0.70 9.73
N ALA A 88 -9.76 0.95 10.67
CA ALA A 88 -8.61 1.82 10.42
C ALA A 88 -7.70 1.29 9.30
N ALA A 89 -7.48 -0.03 9.26
CA ALA A 89 -6.68 -0.65 8.20
C ALA A 89 -7.37 -0.60 6.84
N GLU A 90 -8.70 -0.73 6.77
CA GLU A 90 -9.47 -0.55 5.53
C GLU A 90 -9.38 0.87 5.00
N VAL A 91 -9.44 1.88 5.88
CA VAL A 91 -9.17 3.28 5.52
C VAL A 91 -7.76 3.43 4.96
N ALA A 92 -6.74 2.86 5.62
CA ALA A 92 -5.36 2.91 5.13
C ALA A 92 -5.18 2.23 3.76
N VAL A 93 -5.89 1.13 3.49
CA VAL A 93 -5.92 0.49 2.15
C VAL A 93 -6.54 1.41 1.11
N SER A 94 -7.65 2.08 1.45
CA SER A 94 -8.31 3.05 0.58
C SER A 94 -7.39 4.24 0.26
N ASP A 95 -6.71 4.76 1.28
CA ASP A 95 -5.74 5.86 1.15
C ASP A 95 -4.56 5.48 0.25
N ALA A 96 -3.96 4.31 0.48
CA ALA A 96 -2.87 3.80 -0.34
C ALA A 96 -3.30 3.58 -1.80
N ARG A 97 -4.53 3.10 -2.02
CA ARG A 97 -5.09 2.93 -3.36
C ARG A 97 -5.28 4.27 -4.08
N ARG A 98 -5.78 5.28 -3.39
CA ARG A 98 -5.92 6.63 -3.95
C ARG A 98 -4.56 7.21 -4.31
N HIS A 99 -3.60 7.13 -3.39
CA HIS A 99 -2.24 7.61 -3.61
C HIS A 99 -1.59 6.95 -4.83
N LEU A 100 -1.72 5.62 -4.97
CA LEU A 100 -1.26 4.91 -6.16
C LEU A 100 -1.92 5.41 -7.45
N GLY A 101 -3.22 5.73 -7.40
CA GLY A 101 -3.95 6.34 -8.51
C GLY A 101 -3.34 7.68 -8.92
N GLU A 102 -3.17 8.60 -7.96
CA GLU A 102 -2.58 9.92 -8.17
C GLU A 102 -1.16 9.82 -8.76
N VAL A 103 -0.32 8.96 -8.21
CA VAL A 103 1.05 8.76 -8.70
C VAL A 103 1.06 8.11 -10.09
N THR A 104 0.13 7.20 -10.37
CA THR A 104 0.01 6.57 -11.70
C THR A 104 -0.43 7.57 -12.77
N GLU A 105 -1.36 8.46 -12.45
CA GLU A 105 -1.79 9.54 -13.33
C GLU A 105 -0.64 10.50 -13.62
N GLY A 106 0.06 10.97 -12.58
CA GLY A 106 1.24 11.82 -12.72
C GLY A 106 2.36 11.14 -13.53
N THR A 107 2.60 9.85 -13.28
CA THR A 107 3.57 9.06 -14.05
C THR A 107 3.21 8.97 -15.52
N SER A 108 1.94 8.74 -15.83
CA SER A 108 1.46 8.63 -17.20
C SER A 108 1.58 9.96 -17.94
N ALA A 109 1.24 11.07 -17.27
CA ALA A 109 1.38 12.41 -17.82
C ALA A 109 2.85 12.72 -18.17
N GLU A 110 3.79 12.41 -17.27
CA GLU A 110 5.20 12.67 -17.55
C GLU A 110 5.80 11.74 -18.61
N MET A 111 5.39 10.47 -18.65
CA MET A 111 5.80 9.58 -19.74
C MET A 111 5.32 10.09 -21.11
N VAL A 112 4.11 10.64 -21.20
CA VAL A 112 3.61 11.28 -22.42
C VAL A 112 4.42 12.54 -22.75
N ARG A 113 4.78 13.36 -21.75
CA ARG A 113 5.63 14.54 -21.96
C ARG A 113 6.99 14.16 -22.54
N PHE A 114 7.64 13.15 -21.98
CA PHE A 114 8.94 12.65 -22.47
C PHE A 114 8.84 12.11 -23.89
N GLN A 115 7.81 11.32 -24.22
CA GLN A 115 7.61 10.82 -25.57
C GLN A 115 7.42 11.96 -26.58
N ARG A 116 6.66 13.00 -26.24
CA ARG A 116 6.45 14.17 -27.11
C ARG A 116 7.74 14.98 -27.31
N ALA A 117 8.51 15.20 -26.26
CA ALA A 117 9.79 15.90 -26.34
C ALA A 117 10.77 15.14 -27.25
N ALA A 118 10.94 13.84 -27.01
CA ALA A 118 11.80 12.99 -27.85
C ALA A 118 11.36 12.98 -29.33
N ALA A 119 10.06 12.93 -29.62
CA ALA A 119 9.54 13.00 -30.99
C ALA A 119 9.79 14.37 -31.65
N GLY A 120 9.72 15.46 -30.88
CA GLY A 120 10.04 16.81 -31.34
C GLY A 120 11.53 16.95 -31.69
N ASP A 121 12.40 16.45 -30.82
CA ASP A 121 13.85 16.49 -31.02
C ASP A 121 14.28 15.67 -32.24
N VAL A 122 13.72 14.46 -32.42
CA VAL A 122 13.97 13.62 -33.61
C VAL A 122 13.48 14.32 -34.89
N ARG A 123 12.32 14.97 -34.85
CA ARG A 123 11.79 15.71 -36.01
C ARG A 123 12.67 16.89 -36.39
N ALA A 124 13.15 17.65 -35.40
CA ALA A 124 14.08 18.76 -35.64
C ALA A 124 15.38 18.27 -36.30
N LEU A 125 15.92 17.14 -35.81
CA LEU A 125 17.15 16.56 -36.34
C LEU A 125 17.01 16.07 -37.80
N VAL A 126 15.83 15.53 -38.17
CA VAL A 126 15.52 15.09 -39.54
C VAL A 126 15.28 16.27 -40.49
N GLN A 127 14.93 17.46 -39.98
CA GLN A 127 14.71 18.65 -40.82
C GLN A 127 15.99 19.46 -41.05
N GLU A 128 17.01 19.29 -40.21
CA GLU A 128 18.34 19.90 -40.35
C GLU A 128 19.30 19.10 -41.26
N HIS A 129 18.86 17.94 -41.76
CA HIS A 129 19.60 17.04 -42.66
C HIS A 129 18.75 16.65 -43.87
#